data_AF-A0A1E3VWU1-F1
#
_entry.id   AF-A0A1E3VWU1-F1
#
_cell.length_a   1.000
_cell.length_b   1.000
_cell.length_c   1.000
_cell.angle_alpha   90.00
_cell.angle_beta   90.00
_cell.angle_gamma   90.00
#
_symmetry.space_group_name_H-M   'P 1'
#
loop_
_entity.id
_entity.type
_entity.pdbx_description
1 polymer ?
#
loop_
_entity_poly.entity_id
_entity_poly.type
_entity_poly.pdbx_seq_one_letter_code
_entity_poly.pdbx_strand_id
1 'polypeptide(L)'
;MRSGFIASGLALAALISTGAFAAEPDMDTVRCSAVRDSAQCAARPDCWYDAANGKGCLDGPAPAVDPCASHQGESTCNTSSFGCAWNTDAEACVSKAP
;
A
#
# COMPACT_ATOMS: atom_id res chain seq x y z
N MET A 1 -32.48 58.25 -38.47
CA MET A 1 -32.31 56.81 -38.22
C MET A 1 -32.18 56.63 -36.72
N ARG A 2 -33.03 55.78 -36.17
CA ARG A 2 -33.25 55.58 -34.73
C ARG A 2 -32.27 54.56 -34.18
N SER A 3 -32.11 54.63 -32.86
CA SER A 3 -31.64 53.58 -31.95
C SER A 3 -30.13 53.48 -31.77
N GLY A 4 -29.69 54.13 -30.68
CA GLY A 4 -28.41 53.91 -30.04
C GLY A 4 -28.34 52.53 -29.39
N PHE A 5 -27.16 51.95 -29.48
CA PHE A 5 -26.79 50.67 -28.88
C PHE A 5 -26.65 50.86 -27.36
N ILE A 6 -27.71 50.57 -26.61
CA ILE A 6 -27.63 50.32 -25.17
C ILE A 6 -27.99 48.85 -24.97
N ALA A 7 -26.98 48.01 -24.73
CA ALA A 7 -27.09 46.80 -23.93
C ALA A 7 -25.79 45.99 -24.05
N SER A 8 -24.81 46.28 -23.19
CA SER A 8 -23.80 45.32 -22.76
C SER A 8 -23.13 45.87 -21.50
N GLY A 9 -23.95 46.15 -20.49
CA GLY A 9 -23.50 46.46 -19.15
C GLY A 9 -23.89 45.30 -18.23
N LEU A 10 -22.95 44.88 -17.40
CA LEU A 10 -23.13 44.13 -16.16
C LEU A 10 -23.49 42.64 -16.30
N ALA A 11 -22.46 41.81 -16.42
CA ALA A 11 -22.42 40.51 -15.78
C ALA A 11 -21.00 40.21 -15.27
N LEU A 12 -20.48 41.13 -14.46
CA LEU A 12 -19.33 40.88 -13.60
C LEU A 12 -19.87 40.85 -12.16
N ALA A 13 -19.52 39.79 -11.42
CA ALA A 13 -19.82 39.51 -10.01
C ALA A 13 -20.98 38.54 -9.73
N ALA A 14 -20.63 37.25 -9.67
CA ALA A 14 -21.11 36.34 -8.63
C ALA A 14 -20.08 35.21 -8.39
N LEU A 15 -18.83 35.59 -8.14
CA LEU A 15 -17.90 34.74 -7.39
C LEU A 15 -18.33 34.85 -5.91
N ILE A 16 -19.41 34.16 -5.56
CA ILE A 16 -19.78 33.93 -4.16
C ILE A 16 -19.53 32.45 -3.89
N SER A 17 -18.28 32.24 -3.48
CA SER A 17 -17.82 31.29 -2.49
C SER A 17 -18.90 30.93 -1.46
N THR A 18 -19.78 30.00 -1.80
CA THR A 18 -20.50 29.18 -0.83
C THR A 18 -19.60 28.03 -0.47
N GLY A 19 -19.01 28.10 0.73
CA GLY A 19 -18.11 27.12 1.30
C GLY A 19 -18.72 25.73 1.30
N ALA A 20 -18.39 24.95 0.27
CA ALA A 20 -18.12 23.55 0.47
C ALA A 20 -16.85 23.51 1.32
N PHE A 21 -17.01 23.46 2.64
CA PHE A 21 -16.04 22.73 3.45
C PHE A 21 -16.18 21.27 3.02
N ALA A 22 -15.66 20.94 1.83
CA ALA A 22 -15.21 19.60 1.56
C ALA A 22 -14.22 19.36 2.70
N ALA A 23 -14.55 18.43 3.59
CA ALA A 23 -13.57 17.88 4.49
C ALA A 23 -12.37 17.53 3.60
N GLU A 24 -11.27 18.24 3.82
CA GLU A 24 -10.00 17.97 3.16
C GLU A 24 -9.78 16.45 3.32
N PRO A 25 -9.73 15.66 2.24
CA PRO A 25 -9.39 14.26 2.38
C PRO A 25 -8.04 14.23 3.06
N ASP A 26 -8.01 13.62 4.25
CA ASP A 26 -6.84 13.37 5.07
C ASP A 26 -5.69 12.91 4.17
N MET A 27 -4.82 13.86 3.77
CA MET A 27 -3.70 13.61 2.86
C MET A 27 -2.59 12.82 3.57
N ASP A 28 -2.70 12.63 4.88
CA ASP A 28 -1.76 11.87 5.70
C ASP A 28 -2.00 10.36 5.68
N THR A 29 -3.10 9.88 5.09
CA THR A 29 -3.38 8.44 5.00
C THR A 29 -3.71 7.99 3.58
N VAL A 30 -2.71 8.01 2.69
CA VAL A 30 -2.77 7.14 1.50
C VAL A 30 -2.91 5.71 2.02
N ARG A 31 -4.11 5.15 1.92
CA ARG A 31 -4.41 3.75 2.28
C ARG A 31 -3.37 2.84 1.62
N CYS A 32 -2.80 1.90 2.37
CA CYS A 32 -1.78 1.00 1.84
C CYS A 32 -2.28 0.30 0.57
N SER A 33 -3.59 0.01 0.48
CA SER A 33 -4.25 -0.57 -0.70
C SER A 33 -4.05 0.21 -2.01
N ALA A 34 -3.81 1.52 -1.96
CA ALA A 34 -3.50 2.34 -3.14
C ALA A 34 -2.07 2.11 -3.66
N VAL A 35 -1.18 1.57 -2.83
CA VAL A 35 0.20 1.23 -3.20
C VAL A 35 0.22 -0.16 -3.83
N ARG A 36 0.69 -0.24 -5.07
CA ARG A 36 0.83 -1.50 -5.83
C ARG A 36 2.28 -1.96 -5.94
N ASP A 37 3.21 -1.03 -5.88
CA ASP A 37 4.64 -1.33 -5.95
C ASP A 37 5.17 -1.82 -4.60
N SER A 38 5.93 -2.91 -4.60
CA SER A 38 6.46 -3.52 -3.38
C SER A 38 7.54 -2.67 -2.72
N ALA A 39 8.34 -1.93 -3.49
CA ALA A 39 9.37 -1.05 -2.94
C ALA A 39 8.75 0.17 -2.26
N GLN A 40 7.70 0.74 -2.86
CA GLN A 40 6.90 1.80 -2.23
C GLN A 40 6.17 1.31 -0.99
N CYS A 41 5.71 0.06 -0.97
CA CYS A 41 5.09 -0.54 0.22
C CYS A 41 6.12 -0.70 1.35
N ALA A 42 7.33 -1.16 1.05
CA ALA A 42 8.41 -1.34 2.03
C ALA A 42 8.87 -0.02 2.68
N ALA A 43 8.64 1.12 2.04
CA ALA A 43 8.92 2.44 2.61
C ALA A 43 7.87 2.90 3.64
N ARG A 44 6.74 2.19 3.77
CA ARG A 44 5.66 2.52 4.72
C ARG A 44 5.69 1.55 5.91
N PRO A 45 5.97 2.05 7.13
CA PRO A 45 6.18 1.20 8.30
C PRO A 45 4.90 0.56 8.83
N ASP A 46 3.73 1.07 8.44
CA ASP A 46 2.40 0.65 8.85
C ASP A 46 1.69 -0.24 7.80
N CYS A 47 2.40 -0.60 6.73
CA CYS A 47 1.88 -1.42 5.66
C CYS A 47 2.70 -2.72 5.48
N TRP A 48 2.11 -3.71 4.83
CA TRP A 48 2.81 -4.92 4.39
C TRP A 48 2.41 -5.34 2.97
N TYR A 49 3.31 -5.98 2.24
CA TYR A 49 3.09 -6.39 0.85
C TYR A 49 2.68 -7.87 0.75
N ASP A 50 1.45 -8.13 0.30
CA ASP A 50 0.92 -9.47 0.06
C ASP A 50 1.19 -9.93 -1.38
N ALA A 51 2.43 -10.38 -1.59
CA ALA A 51 2.84 -11.01 -2.84
C ALA A 51 2.15 -12.37 -3.05
N ALA A 52 1.92 -13.11 -1.97
CA ALA A 52 1.43 -14.49 -2.01
C ALA A 52 0.01 -14.57 -2.60
N ASN A 53 -0.87 -13.62 -2.26
CA ASN A 53 -2.24 -13.58 -2.75
C ASN A 53 -2.50 -12.49 -3.80
N GLY A 54 -1.45 -11.81 -4.27
CA GLY A 54 -1.55 -10.74 -5.28
C GLY A 54 -2.38 -9.54 -4.83
N LYS A 55 -2.55 -9.32 -3.52
CA LYS A 55 -3.33 -8.21 -2.99
C LYS A 55 -2.55 -6.90 -2.97
N GLY A 56 -1.23 -6.95 -3.20
CA GLY A 56 -0.34 -5.79 -3.12
C GLY A 56 -0.18 -5.30 -1.69
N CYS A 57 -0.03 -3.99 -1.50
CA CYS A 57 0.18 -3.42 -0.16
C CYS A 57 -1.14 -3.35 0.64
N LEU A 58 -1.08 -3.74 1.92
CA LEU A 58 -2.22 -3.86 2.84
C LEU A 58 -1.91 -3.13 4.15
N ASP A 59 -2.96 -2.63 4.80
CA ASP A 59 -2.86 -1.93 6.09
C ASP A 59 -2.48 -2.92 7.20
N GLY A 60 -1.66 -2.47 8.15
CA GLY A 60 -1.30 -3.22 9.35
C GLY A 60 0.06 -3.93 9.27
N PRO A 61 0.44 -4.65 10.33
CA PRO A 61 1.70 -5.39 10.36
C PRO A 61 1.67 -6.61 9.44
N ALA A 62 2.83 -7.00 8.93
CA ALA A 62 2.99 -8.26 8.21
C ALA A 62 2.60 -9.44 9.10
N PRO A 63 1.88 -10.45 8.57
CA PRO A 63 1.59 -11.66 9.31
C PRO A 63 2.90 -12.38 9.68
N ALA A 64 2.91 -13.05 10.83
CA ALA A 64 4.03 -13.91 11.21
C ALA A 64 4.16 -15.05 10.19
N VAL A 65 5.29 -15.07 9.49
CA VAL A 65 5.68 -16.13 8.56
C VAL A 65 6.92 -16.81 9.09
N ASP A 66 6.94 -18.15 9.04
CA ASP A 66 8.15 -18.91 9.30
C ASP A 66 9.16 -18.61 8.18
N PRO A 67 10.30 -17.96 8.48
CA PRO A 67 11.32 -17.68 7.46
C PRO A 67 11.83 -18.97 6.81
N CYS A 68 11.77 -20.09 7.52
CA CYS A 68 12.20 -21.39 7.03
C CYS A 68 11.23 -21.97 5.99
N ALA A 69 9.94 -21.66 6.07
CA ALA A 69 8.94 -22.16 5.13
C ALA A 69 9.15 -21.67 3.68
N SER A 70 9.95 -20.61 3.49
CA SER A 70 10.30 -20.09 2.16
C SER A 70 11.38 -20.92 1.44
N HIS A 71 12.00 -21.88 2.13
CA HIS A 71 13.06 -22.73 1.60
C HIS A 71 12.60 -24.19 1.61
N GLN A 72 12.30 -24.76 0.44
CA GLN A 72 11.79 -26.14 0.35
C GLN A 72 12.86 -27.18 0.00
N GLY A 73 14.09 -26.75 -0.33
CA GLY A 73 15.18 -27.68 -0.66
C GLY A 73 16.04 -27.99 0.55
N GLU A 74 16.27 -29.27 0.84
CA GLU A 74 17.17 -29.74 1.91
C GLU A 74 18.56 -29.07 1.84
N SER A 75 19.14 -29.01 0.64
CA SER A 75 20.45 -28.40 0.42
C SER A 75 20.46 -26.90 0.74
N THR A 76 19.41 -26.17 0.36
CA THR A 76 19.22 -24.76 0.69
C THR A 76 19.01 -24.58 2.19
N CYS A 77 18.26 -25.49 2.83
CA CYS A 77 18.02 -25.48 4.26
C CYS A 77 19.31 -25.53 5.06
N ASN A 78 20.11 -26.55 4.75
CA ASN A 78 21.30 -26.92 5.49
C ASN A 78 22.46 -25.94 5.30
N THR A 79 22.43 -25.15 4.23
CA THR A 79 23.45 -24.13 3.93
C THR A 79 23.04 -22.72 4.36
N SER A 80 21.79 -22.52 4.78
CA SER A 80 21.29 -21.20 5.12
C SER A 80 21.74 -20.71 6.51
N SER A 81 21.99 -19.39 6.62
CA SER A 81 22.23 -18.71 7.90
C SER A 81 20.94 -18.28 8.60
N PHE A 82 19.77 -18.74 8.15
CA PHE A 82 18.46 -18.27 8.61
C PHE A 82 17.98 -18.92 9.92
N GLY A 83 18.84 -19.70 10.59
CA GLY A 83 18.45 -20.41 11.82
C GLY A 83 17.51 -21.59 11.58
N CYS A 84 17.43 -22.09 10.35
CA CYS A 84 16.58 -23.21 9.96
C CYS A 84 17.33 -24.55 10.06
N ALA A 85 16.58 -25.65 10.18
CA ALA A 85 17.06 -27.02 10.06
C ALA A 85 16.10 -27.83 9.18
N TRP A 86 16.65 -28.79 8.43
CA TRP A 86 15.83 -29.73 7.68
C TRP A 86 15.16 -30.72 8.63
N ASN A 87 13.84 -30.83 8.53
CA ASN A 87 13.07 -31.89 9.18
C ASN A 87 12.78 -32.98 8.14
N THR A 88 13.35 -34.17 8.35
CA THR A 88 13.18 -35.32 7.45
C THR A 88 11.76 -35.89 7.45
N ASP A 89 11.04 -35.83 8.58
CA ASP A 89 9.68 -36.38 8.68
C ASP A 89 8.66 -35.50 7.95
N ALA A 90 8.87 -34.19 7.98
CA ALA A 90 8.01 -33.21 7.32
C ALA A 90 8.47 -32.86 5.89
N GLU A 91 9.63 -33.37 5.46
CA GLU A 91 10.32 -33.00 4.22
C GLU A 91 10.34 -31.47 4.00
N ALA A 92 10.65 -30.72 5.07
CA ALA A 92 10.56 -29.27 5.08
C ALA A 92 11.65 -28.61 5.95
N CYS A 93 11.99 -27.37 5.60
CA CYS A 93 12.75 -26.52 6.51
C CYS A 93 11.89 -26.03 7.65
N VAL A 94 12.38 -26.21 8.87
CA VAL A 94 11.74 -25.71 10.10
C VAL A 94 12.70 -24.81 10.87
N SER A 95 12.16 -23.86 11.62
CA SER A 95 12.94 -23.07 12.57
C SER A 95 13.62 -23.98 13.61
N LYS A 96 14.91 -23.75 13.91
CA LYS A 96 15.59 -24.46 15.01
C LYS A 96 14.92 -24.09 16.34
N ALA A 97 14.61 -25.09 17.15
CA ALA A 97 14.25 -24.83 18.55
C ALA A 97 15.42 -24.08 19.23
N PRO A 98 15.13 -23.11 20.10
CA PRO A 98 16.16 -22.37 20.83
C PRO A 98 17.07 -23.26 21.67
#